data_AF-A0A6L7U9J9-F1
#
_entry.id   AF-A0A6L7U9J9-F1
#
_cell.length_a   1.000
_cell.length_b   1.000
_cell.length_c   1.000
_cell.angle_alpha   90.00
_cell.angle_beta   90.00
_cell.angle_gamma   90.00
#
_symmetry.space_group_name_H-M   'P 1'
#
loop_
_entity.id
_entity.type
_entity.pdbx_description
1 polymer ?
#
loop_
_entity_poly.entity_id
_entity_poly.type
_entity_poly.pdbx_seq_one_letter_code
_entity_poly.pdbx_strand_id
1 'polypeptide(L)' 'MDEIYRIPQFGARVGRSAHPLHVMDRNGTFPARWTATGRRYHTEADALRFPGGGDVAPQGLTAVCC' A
#
# COMPACT_ATOMS: atom_id res chain seq x y z
N MET A 1 16.38 -8.16 -4.61
CA MET A 1 15.44 -8.54 -3.54
C MET A 1 14.23 -7.65 -3.73
N ASP A 2 13.05 -8.24 -3.99
CA ASP A 2 11.82 -7.46 -4.02
C ASP A 2 11.63 -6.75 -2.67
N GLU A 3 11.38 -5.45 -2.73
CA GLU A 3 11.11 -4.65 -1.54
C GLU A 3 9.77 -5.09 -0.94
N ILE A 4 9.80 -5.48 0.34
CA ILE A 4 8.62 -5.92 1.08
C ILE A 4 8.16 -4.84 2.05
N TYR A 5 6.92 -4.40 1.88
CA TYR A 5 6.28 -3.38 2.69
C TYR A 5 5.38 -4.01 3.73
N ARG A 6 5.53 -3.59 4.99
CA ARG A 6 4.45 -3.80 5.97
C ARG A 6 3.30 -2.84 5.70
N ILE A 7 2.11 -3.14 6.23
CA ILE A 7 0.91 -2.31 6.05
C ILE A 7 1.14 -0.81 6.29
N PRO A 8 1.87 -0.35 7.34
CA PRO A 8 2.17 1.08 7.50
C PRO A 8 3.06 1.67 6.39
N GLN A 9 4.07 0.91 5.94
CA GLN A 9 4.97 1.34 4.85
C GLN A 9 4.25 1.36 3.51
N PHE A 10 3.42 0.33 3.26
CA PHE A 10 2.56 0.25 2.09
C PHE A 10 1.59 1.44 2.06
N GLY A 11 1.00 1.78 3.21
CA GLY A 11 0.16 2.96 3.36
C GLY A 11 0.86 4.26 2.99
N ALA A 12 2.10 4.46 3.45
CA ALA A 12 2.89 5.61 3.03
C ALA A 12 3.15 5.62 1.52
N ARG A 13 3.35 4.45 0.91
CA ARG A 13 3.60 4.30 -0.53
C ARG A 13 2.38 4.64 -1.39
N VAL A 14 1.19 4.22 -0.97
CA VAL A 14 -0.07 4.42 -1.72
C VAL A 14 -0.89 5.61 -1.23
N GLY A 15 -0.33 6.47 -0.37
CA GLY A 15 -1.02 7.65 0.16
C GLY A 15 -2.24 7.32 1.04
N ARG A 16 -2.20 6.21 1.78
CA ARG A 16 -3.33 5.70 2.58
C ARG A 16 -2.95 5.39 4.02
N SER A 17 -3.84 5.69 4.96
CA SER A 17 -3.68 5.28 6.35
C SER A 17 -3.70 3.76 6.51
N ALA A 18 -2.96 3.26 7.50
CA ALA A 18 -2.90 1.82 7.80
C ALA A 18 -4.26 1.22 8.18
N HIS A 19 -5.13 1.98 8.83
CA HIS A 19 -6.43 1.47 9.31
C HIS A 19 -7.36 1.00 8.16
N PRO A 20 -7.64 1.81 7.11
CA PRO A 20 -8.34 1.33 5.91
C PRO A 20 -7.70 0.10 5.27
N LEU A 21 -6.37 0.05 5.21
CA LEU A 21 -5.64 -1.10 4.64
C LEU A 21 -5.85 -2.37 5.47
N HIS A 22 -5.87 -2.27 6.80
CA HIS A 22 -6.21 -3.41 7.66
C HIS A 22 -7.65 -3.89 7.50
N VAL A 23 -8.58 -2.99 7.16
CA VAL A 23 -9.97 -3.36 6.85
C VAL A 23 -10.02 -4.10 5.50
N MET A 24 -9.31 -3.61 4.49
CA MET A 24 -9.21 -4.24 3.17
C MET A 24 -8.51 -5.61 3.18
N ASP A 25 -7.50 -5.77 4.05
CA ASP A 25 -6.85 -7.06 4.28
C ASP A 25 -7.83 -8.06 4.92
N ARG A 26 -8.58 -7.63 5.94
CA ARG A 26 -9.52 -8.49 6.67
C ARG A 26 -10.75 -8.88 5.85
N ASN A 27 -11.25 -7.98 5.01
CA ASN A 27 -12.44 -8.25 4.18
C ASN A 27 -12.09 -8.89 2.81
N GLY A 28 -10.81 -9.09 2.52
CA GLY A 28 -10.34 -9.72 1.28
C GLY A 28 -10.36 -8.83 0.03
N THR A 29 -10.65 -7.52 0.17
CA THR A 29 -10.65 -6.57 -0.96
C THR A 29 -9.24 -6.36 -1.51
N PHE A 30 -8.25 -6.26 -0.62
CA PHE A 30 -6.85 -6.15 -1.00
C PHE A 30 -6.00 -6.91 0.04
N PRO A 31 -5.96 -8.26 -0.06
CA PRO A 31 -5.29 -9.08 0.93
C PRO A 31 -3.77 -8.93 0.85
N ALA A 32 -3.13 -8.87 2.00
CA ALA A 32 -1.68 -8.93 2.09
C ALA A 32 -1.16 -10.34 1.78
N ARG A 33 0.05 -10.41 1.25
CA ARG A 33 0.79 -11.65 1.09
C ARG A 33 1.35 -12.12 2.43
N TRP A 34 1.62 -13.41 2.53
CA TRP A 34 2.13 -14.04 3.75
C TRP A 34 3.54 -14.59 3.54
N THR A 35 4.45 -14.28 4.47
CA THR A 35 5.74 -14.96 4.51
C THR A 35 5.55 -16.37 5.06
N ALA A 36 6.50 -17.27 4.81
CA ALA A 36 6.53 -18.60 5.45
C ALA A 36 6.52 -18.52 6.98
N THR A 37 6.99 -17.40 7.55
CA THR A 37 6.99 -17.11 8.99
C THR A 37 5.68 -16.48 9.49
N GLY A 38 4.64 -16.38 8.66
CA GLY A 38 3.32 -15.87 9.04
C GLY A 38 3.23 -14.35 9.13
N ARG A 39 4.14 -13.59 8.52
CA ARG A 39 4.07 -12.13 8.47
C ARG A 39 3.34 -11.65 7.22
N ARG A 40 2.46 -10.68 7.39
CA ARG A 40 1.77 -9.97 6.30
C ARG A 40 2.68 -8.93 5.65
N TYR A 41 2.74 -8.91 4.32
CA TYR A 41 3.48 -7.92 3.54
C TYR A 41 2.81 -7.62 2.20
N HIS A 42 3.19 -6.48 1.62
CA HIS A 42 2.89 -6.07 0.25
C HIS A 42 4.20 -5.83 -0.50
N THR A 43 4.12 -5.79 -1.81
CA THR A 43 5.27 -5.53 -2.70
C THR A 43 5.02 -4.27 -3.52
N GLU A 44 6.04 -3.78 -4.20
CA GLU A 44 5.89 -2.66 -5.13
C GLU A 44 4.87 -2.96 -6.24
N ALA A 45 4.83 -4.20 -6.72
CA ALA A 45 3.82 -4.64 -7.68
C ALA A 45 2.39 -4.52 -7.14
N ASP A 46 2.20 -4.68 -5.82
CA ASP A 46 0.90 -4.47 -5.19
C ASP A 46 0.57 -2.97 -5.11
N ALA A 47 1.56 -2.11 -4.89
CA ALA A 47 1.36 -0.66 -4.85
C ALA A 47 0.90 -0.13 -6.21
N LEU A 48 1.53 -0.60 -7.31
CA LEU A 48 1.15 -0.27 -8.69
C LEU A 48 -0.26 -0.76 -9.08
N ARG A 49 -0.76 -1.80 -8.40
CA ARG A 49 -2.10 -2.36 -8.63
C ARG A 49 -3.15 -1.82 -7.68
N PHE A 50 -2.75 -1.01 -6.70
CA PHE A 50 -3.65 -0.52 -5.67
C PHE A 50 -4.64 0.48 -6.29
N PRO A 51 -5.97 0.26 -6.18
CA PRO A 51 -6.96 1.15 -6.75
C PRO A 51 -6.89 2.52 -6.04
N GLY A 52 -6.56 3.57 -6.81
CA GLY A 52 -6.30 4.91 -6.28
C GLY A 52 -4.85 5.14 -5.83
N GLY A 53 -3.96 4.17 -6.00
CA GLY A 53 -2.52 4.28 -5.82
C GLY A 53 -1.81 4.59 -7.13
N GLY A 54 -2.17 5.70 -7.77
CA GLY A 54 -1.45 6.27 -8.90
C GLY A 54 -0.85 7.59 -8.45
N ASP A 55 0.47 7.70 -8.55
CA ASP A 55 1.22 8.96 -8.44
C ASP A 55 1.18 9.69 -7.08
N VAL A 56 1.62 9.02 -6.01
CA VAL A 56 2.38 9.76 -4.99
C VAL A 56 3.86 9.53 -5.27
N ALA A 57 4.34 10.21 -6.32
CA ALA A 57 5.76 10.44 -6.48
C ALA A 57 6.28 11.03 -5.15
N PRO A 58 7.34 10.45 -4.55
CA PRO A 58 7.97 11.15 -3.45
C PRO A 58 8.55 12.43 -4.05
N GLN A 59 8.31 13.55 -3.37
CA GLN A 59 8.89 14.88 -3.62
C GLN A 59 8.05 15.81 -4.50
N GLY A 60 7.17 16.56 -3.83
CA GLY A 60 6.75 17.90 -4.23
C GLY A 60 5.99 18.04 -5.54
N LEU A 61 4.66 17.95 -5.50
CA LEU A 61 3.85 18.75 -6.41
C LEU A 61 2.48 19.04 -5.81
N THR A 62 2.17 20.34 -5.79
CA THR A 62 0.87 20.92 -5.49
C THR A 62 -0.22 20.30 -6.35
N ALA A 63 -1.34 19.94 -5.72
CA ALA A 63 -2.62 19.78 -6.40
C ALA A 63 -3.61 20.74 -5.74
N VAL A 64 -3.52 22.02 -6.15
CA VAL A 64 -4.66 22.92 -6.13
C VAL A 64 -5.54 22.49 -7.30
N CYS A 65 -6.73 21.97 -7.01
CA CYS A 65 -7.80 21.88 -8.01
C CYS A 65 -8.92 22.85 -7.62
N CYS A 66 -9.28 23.66 -8.61
CA CYS A 66 -10.30 24.69 -8.63
C CYS A 66 -11.72 24.16 -8.40
#